data_AF-A0AAD8YGH7-F1
#
_entry.id   AF-A0AAD8YGH7-F1
#
_cell.length_a   1.000
_cell.length_b   1.000
_cell.length_c   1.000
_cell.angle_alpha   90.00
_cell.angle_beta   90.00
_cell.angle_gamma   90.00
#
_symmetry.space_group_name_H-M   'P 1'
#
loop_
_entity.id
_entity.type
_entity.pdbx_description
1 polymer ?
#
loop_
_entity_poly.entity_id
_entity_poly.type
_entity_poly.pdbx_seq_one_letter_code
_entity_poly.pdbx_strand_id
1 'polypeptide(L)'
;MWGFQQAPVPAASDDPAVDADLCGKPAAVVSNPDIPGSLTALQNELSKIPIAEKAALAHAQGLKPEIFDDDHVLQFLWAEKFDASLAAKRLVRYWSDRFKLFGPDKFVLPLTLKGALKDDSLALSRGYVQLLADTDTAGRAVLYLDWSSHEPSIGYSQESMHRVFWYMAHVAVENPKIFETGVVLVIYPQEARLDQFDHSLWNTIADSCRYSLPISWKATHIVHPNRFFSIIHPVFMASLPQDVQDRVVVHSGTKMKVLANLLRYCLPWDKIPSDIGGCLDIEFDQWLSERMTKEDQERLEKPSSTSSSSLVFSSALNHVESQNNPTSDNNNSGNPLEGRALGLLSQLMQSGQSSALPNPVASAVPNLPPIRHNSFTGIDNSNANQLFLDLVHSSNPGQLSNNSALGSATTSDADKRDDNTKQSAAKGPKSIIKSGRKSDPRMDAAVEAKINDPDLSLVDALRQGGFVFPNIDDTNAPQYTVVDSDNVKITQRKNQLLRRLRSMKKKG
;
A
#
# COMPACT_ATOMS: atom_id res chain seq x y z
N MET A 1 -2.17 3.28 -34.21
CA MET A 1 -1.01 3.02 -33.33
C MET A 1 -0.68 4.33 -32.65
N TRP A 2 -1.05 4.51 -31.40
CA TRP A 2 -0.50 5.60 -30.60
C TRP A 2 0.92 5.19 -30.25
N GLY A 3 1.92 5.79 -30.91
CA GLY A 3 3.30 5.62 -30.50
C GLY A 3 3.45 6.23 -29.13
N PHE A 4 3.59 5.41 -28.09
CA PHE A 4 3.98 5.90 -26.77
C PHE A 4 5.39 6.46 -26.92
N GLN A 5 5.48 7.77 -27.11
CA GLN A 5 6.72 8.51 -26.92
C GLN A 5 7.12 8.21 -25.48
N GLN A 6 8.24 7.50 -25.29
CA GLN A 6 8.71 7.15 -23.96
C GLN A 6 8.77 8.47 -23.18
N ALA A 7 8.06 8.53 -22.05
CA ALA A 7 8.27 9.60 -21.10
C ALA A 7 9.80 9.68 -20.89
N PRO A 8 10.41 10.87 -21.02
CA PRO A 8 11.83 11.02 -20.78
C PRO A 8 12.14 10.34 -19.44
N VAL A 9 13.25 9.59 -19.39
CA VAL A 9 13.75 9.05 -18.13
C VAL A 9 13.76 10.24 -17.18
N PRO A 10 13.06 10.16 -16.02
CA PRO A 10 13.03 11.28 -15.10
C PRO A 10 14.48 11.69 -14.85
N ALA A 11 14.78 12.98 -15.01
CA ALA A 11 16.08 13.51 -14.64
C ALA A 11 16.36 12.99 -13.22
N ALA A 12 17.58 12.48 -12.99
CA ALA A 12 17.97 12.04 -11.67
C ALA A 12 17.59 13.15 -10.68
N SER A 13 16.97 12.79 -9.55
CA SER A 13 16.69 13.76 -8.49
C SER A 13 18.00 14.50 -8.20
N ASP A 14 17.95 15.83 -8.20
CA ASP A 14 19.12 16.64 -7.82
C ASP A 14 19.49 16.43 -6.33
N ASP A 15 18.63 15.75 -5.55
CA ASP A 15 18.92 15.34 -4.18
C ASP A 15 19.66 13.97 -4.16
N PRO A 16 20.95 13.95 -3.80
CA PRO A 16 21.73 12.71 -3.72
C PRO A 16 21.18 11.73 -2.67
N ALA A 17 20.45 12.20 -1.66
CA ALA A 17 19.81 11.32 -0.68
C ALA A 17 18.67 10.51 -1.30
N VAL A 18 17.89 11.12 -2.19
CA VAL A 18 16.83 10.42 -2.93
C VAL A 18 17.43 9.40 -3.88
N ASP A 19 18.47 9.76 -4.65
CA ASP A 19 19.16 8.80 -5.53
C ASP A 19 19.77 7.63 -4.75
N ALA A 20 20.37 7.90 -3.59
CA ALA A 20 20.88 6.86 -2.71
C ALA A 20 19.77 5.92 -2.21
N ASP A 21 18.65 6.49 -1.75
CA ASP A 21 17.50 5.70 -1.31
C ASP A 21 16.89 4.90 -2.45
N LEU A 22 16.79 5.44 -3.68
CA LEU A 22 16.27 4.73 -4.85
C LEU A 22 17.17 3.54 -5.23
N CYS A 23 18.47 3.80 -5.39
CA CYS A 23 19.46 2.84 -5.88
C CYS A 23 19.97 1.87 -4.79
N GLY A 24 19.40 1.91 -3.58
CA GLY A 24 19.82 1.06 -2.46
C GLY A 24 21.27 1.29 -2.04
N LYS A 25 21.79 2.51 -2.24
CA LYS A 25 23.10 2.89 -1.70
C LYS A 25 22.96 2.96 -0.18
N PRO A 26 23.91 2.40 0.58
CA PRO A 26 23.86 2.49 2.03
C PRO A 26 23.80 3.96 2.43
N ALA A 27 22.74 4.34 3.14
CA ALA A 27 22.70 5.64 3.78
C ALA A 27 23.90 5.75 4.74
N ALA A 28 24.33 6.98 5.04
CA ALA A 28 25.28 7.18 6.12
C ALA A 28 24.66 6.59 7.40
N VAL A 29 25.12 5.40 7.78
CA VAL A 29 24.61 4.68 8.95
C VAL A 29 24.96 5.53 10.16
N VAL A 30 23.95 5.87 10.96
CA VAL A 30 24.15 6.47 12.29
C VAL A 30 24.94 5.45 13.09
N SER A 31 26.26 5.60 13.10
CA SER A 31 27.16 4.63 13.70
C SER A 31 27.10 4.83 15.22
N ASN A 32 26.61 3.82 15.94
CA ASN A 32 26.45 3.83 17.40
C ASN A 32 25.60 5.00 17.93
N PRO A 33 24.28 5.01 17.67
CA PRO A 33 23.40 6.00 18.28
C PRO A 33 23.45 5.91 19.81
N ASP A 34 23.46 7.05 20.49
CA ASP A 34 23.29 7.12 21.95
C ASP A 34 21.82 6.81 22.31
N ILE A 35 21.49 5.53 22.34
CA ILE A 35 20.12 5.05 22.58
C ILE A 35 19.51 5.65 23.85
N PRO A 36 20.15 5.59 25.04
CA PRO A 36 19.59 6.19 26.25
C PRO A 36 19.39 7.71 26.14
N GLY A 37 20.35 8.42 25.55
CA GLY A 37 20.25 9.86 25.32
C GLY A 37 19.12 10.22 24.36
N SER A 38 18.94 9.47 23.28
CA SER A 38 17.86 9.67 22.30
C SER A 38 16.48 9.37 22.86
N LEU A 39 16.33 8.33 23.68
CA LEU A 39 15.08 8.05 24.39
C LEU A 39 14.72 9.19 25.35
N THR A 40 15.71 9.69 26.11
CA THR A 40 15.54 10.84 27.00
C THR A 40 15.15 12.10 26.23
N ALA A 41 15.80 12.35 25.09
CA ALA A 41 15.49 13.46 24.21
C ALA A 41 14.06 13.36 23.65
N LEU A 42 13.62 12.17 23.22
CA LEU A 42 12.28 11.95 22.69
C LEU A 42 11.21 12.22 23.75
N GLN A 43 11.41 11.78 25.00
CA GLN A 43 10.50 12.10 26.11
C GLN A 43 10.42 13.62 26.34
N ASN A 44 11.56 14.29 26.33
CA ASN A 44 11.62 15.75 26.48
C ASN A 44 10.81 16.43 25.36
N GLU A 45 10.91 15.96 24.11
CA GLU A 45 10.11 16.45 22.99
C GLU A 45 8.61 16.14 23.15
N LEU A 46 8.23 14.93 23.59
CA LEU A 46 6.84 14.58 23.88
C LEU A 46 6.22 15.47 24.97
N SER A 47 7.01 15.92 25.95
CA SER A 47 6.54 16.82 27.01
C SER A 47 6.18 18.21 26.47
N LYS A 48 6.82 18.64 25.36
CA LYS A 48 6.56 19.93 24.69
C LYS A 48 5.30 19.90 23.81
N ILE A 49 4.86 18.73 23.36
CA ILE A 49 3.67 18.59 22.52
C ILE A 49 2.40 18.85 23.35
N PRO A 50 1.48 19.74 22.90
CA PRO A 50 0.24 20.02 23.60
C PRO A 50 -0.58 18.76 23.92
N ILE A 51 -1.20 18.73 25.11
CA ILE A 51 -1.98 17.57 25.59
C ILE A 51 -3.08 17.17 24.58
N ALA A 52 -3.74 18.15 23.96
CA ALA A 52 -4.79 17.90 22.98
C ALA A 52 -4.27 17.11 21.75
N GLU A 53 -3.05 17.39 21.29
CA GLU A 53 -2.44 16.70 20.15
C GLU A 53 -2.02 15.27 20.49
N LYS A 54 -1.53 15.04 21.72
CA LYS A 54 -1.12 13.72 22.20
C LYS A 54 -2.21 12.93 22.94
N ALA A 55 -3.47 13.34 22.82
CA ALA A 55 -4.57 12.75 23.59
C ALA A 55 -4.75 11.25 23.32
N ALA A 56 -4.63 10.80 22.06
CA ALA A 56 -4.71 9.38 21.71
C ALA A 56 -3.53 8.57 22.27
N LEU A 57 -2.32 9.15 22.25
CA LEU A 57 -1.13 8.55 22.85
C LEU A 57 -1.30 8.41 24.37
N ALA A 58 -1.71 9.48 25.06
CA ALA A 58 -1.95 9.46 26.50
C ALA A 58 -3.05 8.45 26.89
N HIS A 59 -4.10 8.34 26.08
CA HIS A 59 -5.16 7.36 26.28
C HIS A 59 -4.64 5.91 26.13
N ALA A 60 -3.84 5.64 25.09
CA ALA A 60 -3.21 4.33 24.92
C ALA A 60 -2.28 3.98 26.09
N GLN A 61 -1.49 4.95 26.58
CA GLN A 61 -0.61 4.78 27.73
C GLN A 61 -1.39 4.44 29.01
N GLY A 62 -2.55 5.07 29.22
CA GLY A 62 -3.42 4.78 30.36
C GLY A 62 -4.07 3.39 30.29
N LEU A 63 -4.44 2.92 29.09
CA LEU A 63 -5.08 1.62 28.90
C LEU A 63 -4.10 0.44 28.94
N LYS A 64 -2.94 0.59 28.30
CA LYS A 64 -1.95 -0.48 28.09
C LYS A 64 -0.52 0.06 28.11
N PRO A 65 0.02 0.40 29.29
CA PRO A 65 1.38 0.91 29.43
C PRO A 65 2.43 -0.07 28.91
N GLU A 66 2.15 -1.38 28.90
CA GLU A 66 3.06 -2.43 28.44
C GLU A 66 3.35 -2.39 26.93
N ILE A 67 2.57 -1.64 26.13
CA ILE A 67 2.84 -1.45 24.70
C ILE A 67 3.95 -0.42 24.49
N PHE A 68 4.26 0.40 25.49
CA PHE A 68 5.24 1.49 25.44
C PHE A 68 6.58 1.07 26.04
N ASP A 69 7.09 -0.08 25.59
CA ASP A 69 8.47 -0.47 25.88
C ASP A 69 9.46 0.33 25.02
N ASP A 70 10.74 0.27 25.40
CA ASP A 70 11.82 0.99 24.72
C ASP A 70 11.93 0.53 23.26
N ASP A 71 11.66 -0.75 22.98
CA ASP A 71 11.69 -1.32 21.64
C ASP A 71 10.64 -0.68 20.73
N HIS A 72 9.41 -0.47 21.21
CA HIS A 72 8.35 0.22 20.46
C HIS A 72 8.73 1.67 20.14
N VAL A 73 9.28 2.41 21.12
CA VAL A 73 9.70 3.80 20.93
C VAL A 73 10.88 3.91 19.98
N LEU A 74 11.84 2.97 20.07
CA LEU A 74 13.03 2.96 19.22
C LEU A 74 12.69 2.86 17.74
N GLN A 75 11.59 2.20 17.35
CA GLN A 75 11.17 2.13 15.96
C GLN A 75 10.94 3.52 15.35
N PHE A 76 10.39 4.46 16.14
CA PHE A 76 10.15 5.84 15.70
C PHE A 76 11.44 6.66 15.60
N LEU A 77 12.37 6.45 16.54
CA LEU A 77 13.70 7.06 16.46
C LEU A 77 14.44 6.59 15.21
N TRP A 78 14.42 5.29 14.91
CA TRP A 78 15.02 4.75 13.70
C TRP A 78 14.40 5.33 12.43
N ALA A 79 13.07 5.37 12.36
CA ALA A 79 12.36 5.93 11.22
C ALA A 79 12.77 7.39 10.92
N GLU A 80 13.09 8.16 11.96
CA GLU A 80 13.50 9.57 11.90
C GLU A 80 15.01 9.79 12.08
N LYS A 81 15.82 8.74 11.87
CA LYS A 81 17.30 8.82 11.94
C LYS A 81 17.79 9.46 13.26
N PHE A 82 17.13 9.12 14.37
CA PHE A 82 17.37 9.62 15.71
C PHE A 82 17.12 11.13 15.93
N ASP A 83 16.35 11.78 15.05
CA ASP A 83 15.76 13.10 15.35
C ASP A 83 14.61 12.92 16.35
N ALA A 84 14.89 13.23 17.62
CA ALA A 84 13.93 13.09 18.71
C ALA A 84 12.65 13.92 18.52
N SER A 85 12.74 15.10 17.87
CA SER A 85 11.60 15.99 17.69
C SER A 85 10.66 15.45 16.62
N LEU A 86 11.22 14.99 15.49
CA LEU A 86 10.45 14.33 14.45
C LEU A 86 9.88 12.99 14.93
N ALA A 87 10.65 12.20 15.68
CA ALA A 87 10.21 10.93 16.23
C ALA A 87 9.05 11.10 17.22
N ALA A 88 9.11 12.10 18.11
CA ALA A 88 8.01 12.43 19.02
C ALA A 88 6.73 12.80 18.26
N LYS A 89 6.83 13.61 17.20
CA LYS A 89 5.69 13.97 16.34
C LYS A 89 5.12 12.76 15.62
N ARG A 90 5.97 11.90 15.05
CA ARG A 90 5.56 10.65 14.39
C ARG A 90 4.85 9.72 15.36
N LEU A 91 5.37 9.54 16.59
CA LEU A 91 4.73 8.70 17.61
C LEU A 91 3.35 9.25 18.03
N VAL A 92 3.21 10.56 18.21
CA VAL A 92 1.91 11.18 18.50
C VAL A 92 0.93 10.97 17.34
N ARG A 93 1.38 11.24 16.11
CA ARG A 93 0.57 11.06 14.90
C ARG A 93 0.17 9.60 14.70
N TYR A 94 1.08 8.66 14.95
CA TYR A 94 0.83 7.23 14.90
C TYR A 94 -0.38 6.82 15.76
N TRP A 95 -0.39 7.22 17.03
CA TRP A 95 -1.49 6.87 17.93
C TRP A 95 -2.80 7.59 17.58
N SER A 96 -2.72 8.83 17.11
CA SER A 96 -3.87 9.55 16.55
C SER A 96 -4.48 8.80 15.37
N ASP A 97 -3.66 8.42 14.39
CA ASP A 97 -4.11 7.75 13.18
C ASP A 97 -4.57 6.32 13.46
N ARG A 98 -3.89 5.62 14.37
CA ARG A 98 -4.31 4.30 14.86
C ARG A 98 -5.67 4.39 15.57
N PHE A 99 -5.89 5.40 16.41
CA PHE A 99 -7.20 5.64 17.03
C PHE A 99 -8.29 5.89 15.97
N LYS A 100 -8.02 6.75 14.99
CA LYS A 100 -8.94 7.06 13.89
C LYS A 100 -9.27 5.83 13.05
N LEU A 101 -8.26 5.03 12.71
CA LEU A 101 -8.37 3.93 11.75
C LEU A 101 -8.99 2.65 12.35
N PHE A 102 -8.69 2.36 13.63
CA PHE A 102 -9.14 1.16 14.31
C PHE A 102 -10.34 1.40 15.24
N GLY A 103 -10.57 2.65 15.64
CA GLY A 103 -11.59 3.01 16.61
C GLY A 103 -11.17 2.75 18.06
N PRO A 104 -11.97 3.24 19.03
CA PRO A 104 -11.63 3.26 20.45
C PRO A 104 -11.41 1.87 21.05
N ASP A 105 -12.07 0.83 20.54
CA ASP A 105 -12.00 -0.50 21.12
C ASP A 105 -10.80 -1.33 20.63
N LYS A 106 -10.24 -0.96 19.46
CA LYS A 106 -9.23 -1.78 18.77
C LYS A 106 -7.87 -1.13 18.65
N PHE A 107 -7.76 0.19 18.77
CA PHE A 107 -6.50 0.88 18.54
C PHE A 107 -5.38 0.46 19.52
N VAL A 108 -5.72 -0.01 20.72
CA VAL A 108 -4.76 -0.58 21.70
C VAL A 108 -4.64 -2.11 21.64
N LEU A 109 -5.33 -2.79 20.72
CA LEU A 109 -5.13 -4.21 20.53
C LEU A 109 -3.81 -4.47 19.78
N PRO A 110 -3.12 -5.60 20.04
CA PRO A 110 -1.99 -6.00 19.21
C PRO A 110 -2.36 -6.00 17.73
N LEU A 111 -1.44 -5.53 16.88
CA LEU A 111 -1.65 -5.47 15.43
C LEU A 111 -1.40 -6.85 14.81
N THR A 112 -2.26 -7.80 15.16
CA THR A 112 -2.21 -9.22 14.76
C THR A 112 -3.51 -9.62 14.08
N LEU A 113 -3.50 -10.75 13.37
CA LEU A 113 -4.67 -11.28 12.64
C LEU A 113 -5.88 -11.54 13.54
N LYS A 114 -5.65 -11.94 14.81
CA LYS A 114 -6.69 -12.15 15.83
C LYS A 114 -6.90 -10.96 16.76
N GLY A 115 -6.07 -9.92 16.63
CA GLY A 115 -6.12 -8.70 17.42
C GLY A 115 -6.89 -7.60 16.70
N ALA A 116 -6.21 -6.52 16.37
CA ALA A 116 -6.81 -5.37 15.71
C ALA A 116 -7.35 -5.66 14.29
N LEU A 117 -6.88 -6.74 13.62
CA LEU A 117 -7.29 -7.12 12.25
C LEU A 117 -8.36 -8.22 12.21
N LYS A 118 -8.92 -8.63 13.36
CA LYS A 118 -9.88 -9.75 13.44
C LYS A 118 -11.09 -9.63 12.50
N ASP A 119 -11.47 -8.40 12.14
CA ASP A 119 -12.62 -8.10 11.29
C ASP A 119 -12.23 -7.81 9.83
N ASP A 120 -10.95 -7.94 9.47
CA ASP A 120 -10.39 -7.58 8.17
C ASP A 120 -9.99 -8.81 7.34
N SER A 121 -10.46 -10.01 7.71
CA SER A 121 -10.12 -11.28 7.05
C SER A 121 -10.43 -11.29 5.54
N LEU A 122 -11.52 -10.65 5.12
CA LEU A 122 -11.89 -10.55 3.71
C LEU A 122 -10.88 -9.68 2.94
N ALA A 123 -10.52 -8.50 3.46
CA ALA A 123 -9.52 -7.63 2.84
C ALA A 123 -8.15 -8.30 2.79
N LEU A 124 -7.75 -8.99 3.87
CA LEU A 124 -6.52 -9.78 3.93
C LEU A 124 -6.49 -10.84 2.85
N SER A 125 -7.54 -11.66 2.72
CA SER A 125 -7.61 -12.80 1.78
C SER A 125 -7.44 -12.42 0.30
N ARG A 126 -7.51 -11.13 -0.03
CA ARG A 126 -7.33 -10.66 -1.40
C ARG A 126 -5.88 -10.51 -1.81
N GLY A 127 -4.95 -10.46 -0.87
CA GLY A 127 -3.54 -10.28 -1.18
C GLY A 127 -3.24 -8.96 -1.90
N TYR A 128 -4.01 -7.89 -1.62
CA TYR A 128 -3.76 -6.58 -2.21
C TYR A 128 -2.39 -6.01 -1.83
N VAL A 129 -1.97 -6.22 -0.57
CA VAL A 129 -0.64 -5.91 -0.06
C VAL A 129 -0.02 -7.21 0.42
N GLN A 130 1.19 -7.50 -0.03
CA GLN A 130 1.93 -8.70 0.33
C GLN A 130 3.36 -8.31 0.69
N LEU A 131 3.89 -8.90 1.77
CA LEU A 131 5.31 -8.80 2.10
C LEU A 131 6.05 -9.90 1.35
N LEU A 132 7.05 -9.54 0.53
CA LEU A 132 7.89 -10.56 -0.10
C LEU A 132 8.79 -11.20 0.94
N ALA A 133 9.01 -12.51 0.82
CA ALA A 133 9.78 -13.29 1.80
C ALA A 133 11.25 -12.81 1.91
N ASP A 134 11.83 -12.41 0.78
CA ASP A 134 13.19 -11.90 0.70
C ASP A 134 13.22 -10.37 0.67
N THR A 135 14.23 -9.81 1.33
CA THR A 135 14.61 -8.41 1.13
C THR A 135 15.23 -8.23 -0.25
N ASP A 136 15.26 -7.00 -0.75
CA ASP A 136 16.01 -6.67 -1.96
C ASP A 136 17.54 -6.83 -1.76
N THR A 137 18.39 -6.50 -2.75
CA THR A 137 19.85 -6.65 -2.60
C THR A 137 20.49 -5.60 -1.69
N ALA A 138 19.76 -4.55 -1.31
CA ALA A 138 20.18 -3.55 -0.33
C ALA A 138 19.68 -3.87 1.09
N GLY A 139 19.01 -5.02 1.28
CA GLY A 139 18.48 -5.44 2.57
C GLY A 139 17.16 -4.78 2.96
N ARG A 140 16.51 -4.06 2.04
CA ARG A 140 15.23 -3.37 2.25
C ARG A 140 14.07 -4.36 2.17
N ALA A 141 13.07 -4.21 3.02
CA ALA A 141 11.84 -4.99 2.90
C ALA A 141 11.06 -4.57 1.65
N VAL A 142 10.43 -5.51 0.96
CA VAL A 142 9.66 -5.24 -0.26
C VAL A 142 8.19 -5.53 -0.03
N LEU A 143 7.37 -4.48 -0.05
CA LEU A 143 5.91 -4.58 -0.07
C LEU A 143 5.44 -4.59 -1.53
N TYR A 144 4.75 -5.65 -1.91
CA TYR A 144 4.16 -5.81 -3.24
C TYR A 144 2.67 -5.50 -3.20
N LEU A 145 2.24 -4.54 -4.02
CA LEU A 145 0.86 -4.10 -4.15
C LEU A 145 0.32 -4.44 -5.53
N ASP A 146 -0.67 -5.32 -5.59
CA ASP A 146 -1.39 -5.63 -6.82
C ASP A 146 -2.74 -4.93 -6.82
N TRP A 147 -2.87 -3.86 -7.61
CA TRP A 147 -4.12 -3.10 -7.70
C TRP A 147 -5.25 -3.91 -8.33
N SER A 148 -4.94 -4.94 -9.13
CA SER A 148 -5.98 -5.80 -9.71
C SER A 148 -6.69 -6.65 -8.66
N SER A 149 -6.04 -6.86 -7.51
CA SER A 149 -6.60 -7.55 -6.34
C SER A 149 -7.50 -6.66 -5.47
N HIS A 150 -7.56 -5.34 -5.74
CA HIS A 150 -8.53 -4.46 -5.11
C HIS A 150 -9.89 -4.59 -5.78
N GLU A 151 -10.91 -5.02 -5.06
CA GLU A 151 -12.26 -5.23 -5.55
C GLU A 151 -13.20 -4.58 -4.52
N PRO A 152 -13.59 -3.31 -4.69
CA PRO A 152 -14.47 -2.64 -3.73
C PRO A 152 -15.85 -3.29 -3.59
N SER A 153 -16.31 -3.99 -4.64
CA SER A 153 -17.67 -4.54 -4.73
C SER A 153 -17.94 -5.76 -3.84
N ILE A 154 -16.91 -6.38 -3.27
CA ILE A 154 -17.04 -7.61 -2.47
C ILE A 154 -17.23 -7.36 -0.97
N GLY A 155 -17.30 -6.09 -0.55
CA GLY A 155 -17.84 -5.74 0.76
C GLY A 155 -16.82 -5.49 1.88
N TYR A 156 -15.55 -5.26 1.58
CA TYR A 156 -14.64 -4.60 2.52
C TYR A 156 -14.59 -3.10 2.26
N SER A 157 -14.23 -2.32 3.28
CA SER A 157 -14.09 -0.87 3.17
C SER A 157 -12.66 -0.45 2.82
N GLN A 158 -12.47 0.81 2.40
CA GLN A 158 -11.14 1.39 2.21
C GLN A 158 -10.31 1.35 3.50
N GLU A 159 -10.95 1.61 4.65
CA GLU A 159 -10.30 1.54 5.97
C GLU A 159 -9.82 0.13 6.28
N SER A 160 -10.54 -0.91 5.86
CA SER A 160 -10.10 -2.30 6.00
C SER A 160 -8.80 -2.55 5.22
N MET A 161 -8.72 -2.07 3.98
CA MET A 161 -7.50 -2.16 3.17
C MET A 161 -6.34 -1.36 3.77
N HIS A 162 -6.63 -0.18 4.33
CA HIS A 162 -5.64 0.65 5.00
C HIS A 162 -5.10 -0.02 6.28
N ARG A 163 -5.97 -0.67 7.06
CA ARG A 163 -5.56 -1.49 8.21
C ARG A 163 -4.69 -2.67 7.78
N VAL A 164 -5.00 -3.34 6.67
CA VAL A 164 -4.17 -4.41 6.11
C VAL A 164 -2.80 -3.87 5.69
N PHE A 165 -2.73 -2.69 5.07
CA PHE A 165 -1.45 -2.06 4.76
C PHE A 165 -0.63 -1.78 6.02
N TRP A 166 -1.25 -1.19 7.06
CA TRP A 166 -0.61 -0.95 8.35
C TRP A 166 -0.06 -2.23 8.96
N TYR A 167 -0.85 -3.31 8.94
CA TYR A 167 -0.41 -4.62 9.40
C TYR A 167 0.82 -5.11 8.65
N MET A 168 0.81 -5.09 7.31
CA MET A 168 1.93 -5.54 6.50
C MET A 168 3.19 -4.70 6.72
N ALA A 169 3.05 -3.39 6.89
CA ALA A 169 4.16 -2.50 7.22
C ALA A 169 4.77 -2.83 8.59
N HIS A 170 3.95 -3.15 9.58
CA HIS A 170 4.42 -3.58 10.90
C HIS A 170 5.10 -4.96 10.87
N VAL A 171 4.55 -5.92 10.11
CA VAL A 171 5.20 -7.22 9.91
C VAL A 171 6.58 -7.05 9.26
N ALA A 172 6.71 -6.14 8.29
CA ALA A 172 7.97 -5.86 7.64
C ALA A 172 9.07 -5.41 8.62
N VAL A 173 8.71 -4.62 9.64
CA VAL A 173 9.66 -4.09 10.63
C VAL A 173 9.81 -4.96 11.88
N GLU A 174 9.22 -6.16 11.91
CA GLU A 174 9.57 -7.15 12.95
C GLU A 174 11.02 -7.60 12.87
N ASN A 175 11.64 -7.49 11.69
CA ASN A 175 13.06 -7.69 11.52
C ASN A 175 13.79 -6.37 11.82
N PRO A 176 14.59 -6.28 12.91
CA PRO A 176 15.22 -5.02 13.31
C PRO A 176 16.16 -4.43 12.25
N LYS A 177 16.71 -5.26 11.34
CA LYS A 177 17.55 -4.77 10.24
C LYS A 177 16.79 -3.83 9.29
N ILE A 178 15.47 -3.97 9.21
CA ILE A 178 14.61 -3.15 8.35
C ILE A 178 14.48 -1.72 8.87
N PHE A 179 14.73 -1.48 10.17
CA PHE A 179 14.82 -0.13 10.69
C PHE A 179 15.96 0.67 10.04
N GLU A 180 17.07 0.00 9.70
CA GLU A 180 18.24 0.62 9.08
C GLU A 180 18.09 0.73 7.55
N THR A 181 17.60 -0.33 6.91
CA THR A 181 17.55 -0.42 5.45
C THR A 181 16.27 0.20 4.86
N GLY A 182 15.17 0.14 5.60
CA GLY A 182 13.87 0.69 5.21
C GLY A 182 13.03 -0.22 4.31
N VAL A 183 11.99 0.36 3.73
CA VAL A 183 10.94 -0.33 2.97
C VAL A 183 10.84 0.23 1.55
N VAL A 184 10.69 -0.66 0.58
CA VAL A 184 10.40 -0.37 -0.83
C VAL A 184 9.02 -0.88 -1.18
N LEU A 185 8.30 -0.09 -1.96
CA LEU A 185 6.98 -0.46 -2.47
C LEU A 185 7.08 -0.80 -3.96
N VAL A 186 6.52 -1.94 -4.36
CA VAL A 186 6.38 -2.35 -5.77
C VAL A 186 4.90 -2.44 -6.10
N ILE A 187 4.42 -1.58 -6.99
CA ILE A 187 3.02 -1.48 -7.38
C ILE A 187 2.82 -2.05 -8.78
N TYR A 188 1.84 -2.94 -8.93
CA TYR A 188 1.47 -3.55 -10.19
C TYR A 188 0.02 -3.20 -10.58
N PRO A 189 -0.18 -2.18 -11.43
CA PRO A 189 -1.52 -1.78 -11.88
C PRO A 189 -1.92 -2.39 -13.23
N GLN A 190 -1.07 -3.19 -13.88
CA GLN A 190 -1.26 -3.64 -15.27
C GLN A 190 -2.63 -4.27 -15.54
N GLU A 191 -3.11 -5.11 -14.61
CA GLU A 191 -4.38 -5.84 -14.72
C GLU A 191 -5.52 -5.15 -13.94
N ALA A 192 -5.25 -4.02 -13.31
CA ALA A 192 -6.26 -3.25 -12.61
C ALA A 192 -7.22 -2.58 -13.59
N ARG A 193 -8.46 -2.38 -13.16
CA ARG A 193 -9.47 -1.55 -13.81
C ARG A 193 -9.50 -0.16 -13.18
N LEU A 194 -10.10 0.80 -13.87
CA LEU A 194 -10.18 2.18 -13.39
C LEU A 194 -10.98 2.30 -12.07
N ASP A 195 -12.03 1.50 -11.89
CA ASP A 195 -12.84 1.42 -10.67
C ASP A 195 -12.10 0.77 -9.48
N GLN A 196 -10.97 0.10 -9.74
CA GLN A 196 -10.10 -0.47 -8.71
C GLN A 196 -8.98 0.50 -8.29
N PHE A 197 -8.90 1.68 -8.92
CA PHE A 197 -8.01 2.73 -8.46
C PHE A 197 -8.74 3.61 -7.44
N ASP A 198 -8.26 3.57 -6.20
CA ASP A 198 -8.80 4.36 -5.11
C ASP A 198 -7.79 5.43 -4.68
N HIS A 199 -8.00 6.65 -5.17
CA HIS A 199 -7.13 7.79 -4.87
C HIS A 199 -7.14 8.14 -3.38
N SER A 200 -8.26 7.97 -2.69
CA SER A 200 -8.37 8.27 -1.27
C SER A 200 -7.55 7.30 -0.44
N LEU A 201 -7.71 6.00 -0.68
CA LEU A 201 -6.93 4.95 -0.04
C LEU A 201 -5.42 5.13 -0.27
N TRP A 202 -5.03 5.49 -1.50
CA TRP A 202 -3.62 5.73 -1.78
C TRP A 202 -3.06 6.92 -0.98
N ASN A 203 -3.78 8.04 -0.94
CA ASN A 203 -3.33 9.21 -0.18
C ASN A 203 -3.21 8.90 1.31
N THR A 204 -4.12 8.12 1.89
CA THR A 204 -4.02 7.72 3.30
C THR A 204 -2.85 6.76 3.55
N ILE A 205 -2.53 5.87 2.60
CA ILE A 205 -1.33 5.02 2.65
C ILE A 205 -0.06 5.88 2.59
N ALA A 206 0.02 6.81 1.63
CA ALA A 206 1.18 7.69 1.46
C ALA A 206 1.38 8.60 2.69
N ASP A 207 0.31 9.18 3.24
CA ASP A 207 0.32 9.96 4.48
C ASP A 207 0.82 9.11 5.66
N SER A 208 0.33 7.87 5.78
CA SER A 208 0.74 6.95 6.85
C SER A 208 2.22 6.58 6.75
N CYS A 209 2.73 6.22 5.56
CA CYS A 209 4.14 5.94 5.34
C CYS A 209 5.01 7.14 5.73
N ARG A 210 4.54 8.34 5.38
CA ARG A 210 5.32 9.56 5.57
C ARG A 210 5.35 10.02 7.02
N TYR A 211 4.23 10.02 7.73
CA TYR A 211 4.11 10.75 8.99
C TYR A 211 3.73 9.90 10.20
N SER A 212 3.31 8.64 10.01
CA SER A 212 2.65 7.87 11.06
C SER A 212 3.38 6.56 11.34
N LEU A 213 3.59 5.74 10.33
CA LEU A 213 4.20 4.42 10.48
C LEU A 213 5.69 4.53 10.86
N PRO A 214 6.20 3.66 11.75
CA PRO A 214 7.60 3.65 12.14
C PRO A 214 8.47 2.94 11.09
N ILE A 215 8.40 3.39 9.84
CA ILE A 215 9.14 2.84 8.70
C ILE A 215 9.95 3.93 8.01
N SER A 216 11.12 3.58 7.48
CA SER A 216 11.87 4.44 6.56
C SER A 216 11.47 4.10 5.12
N TRP A 217 10.56 4.86 4.52
CA TRP A 217 10.14 4.65 3.13
C TRP A 217 11.21 5.12 2.15
N LYS A 218 11.72 4.18 1.33
CA LYS A 218 12.85 4.44 0.43
C LYS A 218 12.43 4.79 -0.98
N ALA A 219 11.58 3.96 -1.57
CA ALA A 219 11.21 4.05 -2.98
C ALA A 219 9.82 3.46 -3.24
N THR A 220 9.20 3.92 -4.34
CA THR A 220 8.02 3.30 -4.93
C THR A 220 8.26 3.02 -6.40
N HIS A 221 8.10 1.77 -6.80
CA HIS A 221 8.26 1.33 -8.17
C HIS A 221 6.92 0.93 -8.76
N ILE A 222 6.44 1.68 -9.74
CA ILE A 222 5.21 1.38 -10.46
C ILE A 222 5.58 0.58 -11.71
N VAL A 223 5.18 -0.67 -11.76
CA VAL A 223 5.67 -1.65 -12.74
C VAL A 223 4.57 -2.04 -13.70
N HIS A 224 4.84 -1.94 -15.00
CA HIS A 224 3.86 -2.20 -16.07
C HIS A 224 2.59 -1.36 -15.87
N PRO A 225 2.69 -0.02 -15.90
CA PRO A 225 1.51 0.82 -15.87
C PRO A 225 0.60 0.49 -17.06
N ASN A 226 -0.69 0.30 -16.79
CA ASN A 226 -1.68 0.11 -17.84
C ASN A 226 -1.94 1.44 -18.60
N ARG A 227 -2.83 1.40 -19.61
CA ARG A 227 -3.10 2.58 -20.45
C ARG A 227 -3.80 3.72 -19.73
N PHE A 228 -4.69 3.45 -18.77
CA PHE A 228 -5.35 4.54 -18.05
C PHE A 228 -4.41 5.20 -17.04
N PHE A 229 -3.33 4.52 -16.65
CA PHE A 229 -2.33 5.06 -15.75
C PHE A 229 -1.78 6.40 -16.24
N SER A 230 -1.61 6.61 -17.55
CA SER A 230 -1.16 7.90 -18.08
C SER A 230 -2.14 9.05 -17.82
N ILE A 231 -3.41 8.76 -17.58
CA ILE A 231 -4.45 9.73 -17.27
C ILE A 231 -4.47 10.03 -15.77
N ILE A 232 -4.40 8.99 -14.93
CA ILE A 232 -4.48 9.16 -13.47
C ILE A 232 -3.15 9.59 -12.84
N HIS A 233 -2.01 9.24 -13.44
CA HIS A 233 -0.69 9.48 -12.86
C HIS A 233 -0.42 10.97 -12.57
N PRO A 234 -0.69 11.93 -13.46
CA PRO A 234 -0.48 13.35 -13.14
C PRO A 234 -1.32 13.83 -11.96
N VAL A 235 -2.59 13.41 -11.89
CA VAL A 235 -3.50 13.76 -10.77
C VAL A 235 -3.01 13.15 -9.47
N PHE A 236 -2.60 11.88 -9.54
CA PHE A 236 -2.01 11.13 -8.44
C PHE A 236 -0.73 11.78 -7.92
N MET A 237 0.20 12.16 -8.79
CA MET A 237 1.45 12.79 -8.38
C MET A 237 1.21 14.17 -7.78
N ALA A 238 0.25 14.94 -8.33
CA ALA A 238 -0.07 16.27 -7.84
C ALA A 238 -0.64 16.30 -6.41
N SER A 239 -1.24 15.20 -5.93
CA SER A 239 -1.70 15.10 -4.54
C SER A 239 -0.62 14.63 -3.56
N LEU A 240 0.51 14.13 -4.07
CA LEU A 240 1.61 13.69 -3.23
C LEU A 240 2.55 14.85 -2.95
N PRO A 241 3.14 14.92 -1.75
CA PRO A 241 4.19 15.88 -1.49
C PRO A 241 5.45 15.63 -2.33
N GLN A 242 6.25 16.67 -2.58
CA GLN A 242 7.40 16.59 -3.50
C GLN A 242 8.41 15.50 -3.13
N ASP A 243 8.80 15.41 -1.87
CA ASP A 243 9.75 14.41 -1.37
C ASP A 243 9.26 12.96 -1.53
N VAL A 244 7.94 12.78 -1.61
CA VAL A 244 7.31 11.49 -1.94
C VAL A 244 7.34 11.27 -3.44
N GLN A 245 6.98 12.29 -4.23
CA GLN A 245 7.00 12.23 -5.69
C GLN A 245 8.38 11.85 -6.23
N ASP A 246 9.44 12.42 -5.66
CA ASP A 246 10.83 12.18 -6.06
C ASP A 246 11.27 10.72 -5.86
N ARG A 247 10.53 9.97 -5.03
CA ARG A 247 10.78 8.55 -4.73
C ARG A 247 9.96 7.60 -5.58
N VAL A 248 9.10 8.11 -6.47
CA VAL A 248 8.28 7.30 -7.37
C VAL A 248 8.99 7.12 -8.71
N VAL A 249 9.22 5.86 -9.09
CA VAL A 249 9.84 5.48 -10.37
C VAL A 249 8.86 4.60 -11.15
N VAL A 250 8.53 5.01 -12.37
CA VAL A 250 7.62 4.27 -13.25
C VAL A 250 8.41 3.45 -14.28
N HIS A 251 8.13 2.16 -14.33
CA HIS A 251 8.80 1.19 -15.22
C HIS A 251 7.84 0.68 -16.29
N SER A 252 8.05 1.13 -17.52
CA SER A 252 7.24 0.75 -18.69
C SER A 252 8.04 -0.03 -19.74
N GLY A 253 7.41 -1.03 -20.36
CA GLY A 253 7.98 -1.77 -21.48
C GLY A 253 7.67 -3.25 -21.45
N THR A 254 8.52 -4.05 -22.09
CA THR A 254 8.43 -5.51 -21.98
C THR A 254 8.84 -5.97 -20.58
N LYS A 255 8.37 -7.15 -20.14
CA LYS A 255 8.79 -7.78 -18.87
C LYS A 255 10.31 -7.75 -18.70
N MET A 256 11.05 -8.17 -19.72
CA MET A 256 12.52 -8.17 -19.70
C MET A 256 13.13 -6.77 -19.52
N LYS A 257 12.61 -5.74 -20.21
CA LYS A 257 13.11 -4.36 -20.08
C LYS A 257 12.87 -3.84 -18.66
N VAL A 258 11.68 -4.08 -18.12
CA VAL A 258 11.34 -3.69 -16.75
C VAL A 258 12.25 -4.36 -15.74
N LEU A 259 12.47 -5.67 -15.84
CA LEU A 259 13.38 -6.40 -14.93
C LEU A 259 14.83 -5.89 -15.02
N ALA A 260 15.31 -5.61 -16.24
CA ALA A 260 16.64 -5.03 -16.42
C ALA A 260 16.76 -3.63 -15.78
N ASN A 261 15.69 -2.85 -15.78
CA ASN A 261 15.65 -1.57 -15.07
C ASN A 261 15.58 -1.74 -13.55
N LEU A 262 14.73 -2.63 -13.04
CA LEU A 262 14.57 -2.91 -11.61
C LEU A 262 15.88 -3.37 -10.95
N LEU A 263 16.74 -4.07 -11.69
CA LEU A 263 18.07 -4.46 -11.21
C LEU A 263 18.92 -3.27 -10.74
N ARG A 264 18.76 -2.08 -11.36
CA ARG A 264 19.46 -0.84 -10.96
C ARG A 264 19.01 -0.31 -9.60
N TYR A 265 17.81 -0.72 -9.17
CA TYR A 265 17.18 -0.34 -7.92
C TYR A 265 17.23 -1.49 -6.90
N CYS A 266 18.23 -2.36 -7.00
CA CYS A 266 18.45 -3.48 -6.08
C CYS A 266 17.34 -4.56 -6.07
N LEU A 267 16.50 -4.60 -7.12
CA LEU A 267 15.39 -5.53 -7.25
C LEU A 267 15.69 -6.56 -8.37
N PRO A 268 16.47 -7.61 -8.08
CA PRO A 268 16.81 -8.62 -9.07
C PRO A 268 15.60 -9.50 -9.39
N TRP A 269 15.59 -10.07 -10.60
CA TRP A 269 14.44 -10.80 -11.14
C TRP A 269 14.05 -12.04 -10.31
N ASP A 270 14.98 -12.62 -9.57
CA ASP A 270 14.77 -13.79 -8.72
C ASP A 270 13.99 -13.49 -7.44
N LYS A 271 13.97 -12.21 -7.03
CA LYS A 271 13.20 -11.71 -5.87
C LYS A 271 11.89 -11.03 -6.26
N ILE A 272 11.55 -11.07 -7.54
CA ILE A 272 10.42 -10.33 -8.10
C ILE A 272 9.29 -11.29 -8.48
N PRO A 273 8.02 -10.93 -8.21
CA PRO A 273 6.89 -11.80 -8.52
C PRO A 273 6.82 -12.19 -10.00
N SER A 274 6.45 -13.45 -10.24
CA SER A 274 6.33 -14.00 -11.59
C SER A 274 5.27 -13.27 -12.45
N ASP A 275 4.24 -12.71 -11.82
CA ASP A 275 3.20 -11.92 -12.48
C ASP A 275 3.78 -10.70 -13.21
N ILE A 276 4.78 -10.04 -12.62
CA ILE A 276 5.47 -8.89 -13.23
C ILE A 276 6.72 -9.27 -14.04
N GLY A 277 7.04 -10.56 -14.08
CA GLY A 277 8.05 -11.17 -14.95
C GLY A 277 9.25 -11.79 -14.25
N GLY A 278 9.34 -11.72 -12.92
CA GLY A 278 10.41 -12.38 -12.17
C GLY A 278 10.19 -13.89 -12.04
N CYS A 279 10.82 -14.52 -11.05
CA CYS A 279 10.65 -15.95 -10.78
C CYS A 279 10.10 -16.29 -9.40
N LEU A 280 9.79 -15.29 -8.57
CA LEU A 280 9.18 -15.53 -7.27
C LEU A 280 7.71 -15.92 -7.46
N ASP A 281 7.31 -17.09 -6.98
CA ASP A 281 5.90 -17.47 -6.86
C ASP A 281 5.44 -17.07 -5.46
N ILE A 282 4.44 -16.20 -5.38
CA ILE A 282 3.93 -15.77 -4.07
C ILE A 282 2.80 -16.71 -3.67
N GLU A 283 3.06 -17.56 -2.69
CA GLU A 283 2.05 -18.43 -2.07
C GLU A 283 1.41 -17.69 -0.87
N PHE A 284 0.63 -16.65 -1.16
CA PHE A 284 0.08 -15.75 -0.12
C PHE A 284 -0.80 -16.46 0.91
N ASP A 285 -1.63 -17.42 0.49
CA ASP A 285 -2.46 -18.21 1.41
C ASP A 285 -1.62 -19.04 2.39
N GLN A 286 -0.49 -19.60 1.91
CA GLN A 286 0.46 -20.31 2.75
C GLN A 286 1.09 -19.36 3.75
N TRP A 287 1.59 -18.21 3.29
CA TRP A 287 2.16 -17.17 4.15
C TRP A 287 1.17 -16.73 5.24
N LEU A 288 -0.10 -16.52 4.90
CA LEU A 288 -1.12 -16.09 5.85
C LEU A 288 -1.40 -17.16 6.93
N SER A 289 -1.41 -18.43 6.53
CA SER A 289 -1.56 -19.57 7.46
C SER A 289 -0.36 -19.72 8.39
N GLU A 290 0.86 -19.62 7.85
CA GLU A 290 2.09 -19.66 8.64
C GLU A 290 2.15 -18.49 9.62
N ARG A 291 1.75 -17.31 9.15
CA ARG A 291 1.70 -16.11 9.96
C ARG A 291 0.71 -16.22 11.12
N MET A 292 -0.48 -16.77 10.87
CA MET A 292 -1.45 -17.03 11.93
C MET A 292 -0.89 -17.99 12.99
N THR A 293 -0.16 -19.01 12.57
CA THR A 293 0.48 -19.98 13.48
C THR A 293 1.57 -19.31 14.31
N LYS A 294 2.42 -18.48 13.69
CA LYS A 294 3.47 -17.70 14.37
C LYS A 294 2.87 -16.82 15.47
N GLU A 295 1.84 -16.04 15.16
CA GLU A 295 1.21 -15.13 16.13
C GLU A 295 0.53 -15.88 17.28
N ASP A 296 -0.06 -17.06 17.01
CA ASP A 296 -0.63 -17.92 18.04
C ASP A 296 0.45 -18.46 18.99
N GLN A 297 1.60 -18.86 18.45
CA GLN A 297 2.73 -19.33 19.24
C GLN A 297 3.32 -18.21 20.12
N GLU A 298 3.56 -17.03 19.55
CA GLU A 298 4.06 -15.86 20.30
C GLU A 298 3.13 -15.48 21.46
N ARG A 299 1.81 -15.60 21.25
CA ARG A 299 0.82 -15.36 22.30
C ARG A 299 0.88 -16.37 23.45
N LEU A 300 1.22 -17.63 23.16
CA LEU A 300 1.38 -18.68 24.18
C LEU A 300 2.71 -18.55 24.91
N GLU A 301 3.76 -18.14 24.19
CA GLU A 301 5.12 -18.05 24.72
C GLU A 301 5.35 -16.84 25.60
N LYS A 302 4.68 -15.70 25.34
CA LYS A 302 4.81 -14.50 26.18
C LYS A 302 4.18 -14.78 27.54
N PRO A 303 4.96 -15.14 28.58
CA PRO A 303 4.40 -15.39 29.90
C PRO A 303 3.83 -14.05 30.37
N SER A 304 2.89 -14.07 31.32
CA SER A 304 2.44 -12.85 32.01
C SER A 304 3.54 -12.25 32.91
N SER A 305 4.81 -12.32 32.48
CA SER A 305 6.00 -11.95 33.23
C SER A 305 5.89 -10.47 33.59
N THR A 306 5.68 -10.32 34.89
CA THR A 306 5.54 -9.12 35.66
C THR A 306 6.80 -8.25 35.52
N SER A 307 6.59 -6.96 35.27
CA SER A 307 7.53 -5.84 35.44
C SER A 307 8.92 -5.99 34.80
N SER A 308 9.00 -5.88 33.48
CA SER A 308 10.16 -5.16 32.93
C SER A 308 9.86 -3.69 33.13
N SER A 309 10.54 -3.07 34.10
CA SER A 309 10.35 -1.65 34.44
C SER A 309 10.75 -0.80 33.24
N SER A 310 9.78 -0.39 32.42
CA SER A 310 9.98 0.66 31.42
C SER A 310 10.49 1.90 32.16
N LEU A 311 11.77 2.21 31.95
CA LEU A 311 12.41 3.40 32.50
C LEU A 311 11.76 4.68 31.94
N VAL A 312 11.05 4.56 30.81
CA VAL A 312 10.72 5.70 29.98
C VAL A 312 9.40 6.38 30.36
N PHE A 313 8.38 5.67 30.84
CA PHE A 313 7.05 6.29 31.03
C PHE A 313 6.52 6.32 32.47
N SER A 314 7.23 5.72 33.42
CA SER A 314 6.74 5.59 34.80
C SER A 314 6.72 6.92 35.60
N SER A 315 7.43 7.96 35.16
CA SER A 315 7.74 9.14 36.00
C SER A 315 6.92 10.40 35.68
N ALA A 316 6.38 10.55 34.46
CA ALA A 316 5.91 11.85 33.97
C ALA A 316 4.42 12.16 34.25
N LEU A 317 3.58 11.15 34.42
CA LEU A 317 2.12 11.37 34.56
C LEU A 317 1.63 11.54 36.00
N ASN A 318 2.40 11.10 37.00
CA ASN A 318 1.97 11.20 38.41
C ASN A 318 2.11 12.61 39.01
N HIS A 319 2.63 13.60 38.26
CA HIS A 319 2.93 14.92 38.83
C HIS A 319 1.88 16.01 38.54
N VAL A 320 0.82 15.73 37.77
CA VAL A 320 -0.16 16.76 37.36
C VAL A 320 -1.40 16.85 38.26
N GLU A 321 -1.66 15.88 39.15
CA GLU A 321 -2.94 15.84 39.90
C GLU A 321 -2.90 16.36 41.35
N SER A 322 -1.76 16.87 41.85
CA SER A 322 -1.64 17.29 43.26
C SER A 322 -1.43 18.80 43.45
N GLN A 323 -2.32 19.62 42.88
CA GLN A 323 -2.58 20.99 43.37
C GLN A 323 -4.07 21.33 43.24
N ASN A 324 -4.90 20.79 44.14
CA ASN A 324 -6.18 21.40 44.49
C ASN A 324 -6.52 21.11 45.95
N ASN A 325 -6.89 22.19 46.66
CA ASN A 325 -7.22 22.25 48.09
C ASN A 325 -8.37 21.32 48.50
N PRO A 326 -8.44 20.92 49.80
CA PRO A 326 -9.55 20.15 50.32
C PRO A 326 -10.68 21.05 50.81
N THR A 327 -11.89 20.86 50.30
CA THR A 327 -13.13 21.20 51.01
C THR A 327 -14.22 20.16 50.73
N SER A 328 -14.54 19.41 51.80
CA SER A 328 -15.87 18.95 52.25
C SER A 328 -16.78 18.13 51.32
N ASP A 329 -17.05 16.90 51.79
CA ASP A 329 -18.32 16.14 51.83
C ASP A 329 -19.23 16.08 50.60
N ASN A 330 -19.38 14.90 49.98
CA ASN A 330 -20.53 14.01 50.23
C ASN A 330 -20.52 12.74 49.36
N ASN A 331 -21.06 11.66 49.93
CA ASN A 331 -21.38 10.37 49.31
C ASN A 331 -22.29 10.50 48.08
N ASN A 332 -22.00 9.81 46.95
CA ASN A 332 -22.88 8.78 46.38
C ASN A 332 -22.33 8.11 45.08
N SER A 333 -22.47 6.78 45.04
CA SER A 333 -22.80 5.89 43.90
C SER A 333 -22.18 6.07 42.50
N GLY A 334 -21.41 5.06 42.08
CA GLY A 334 -21.46 4.42 40.75
C GLY A 334 -20.86 5.22 39.58
N ASN A 335 -19.59 4.93 39.25
CA ASN A 335 -18.85 5.57 38.15
C ASN A 335 -19.34 5.15 36.74
N PRO A 336 -19.74 6.12 35.87
CA PRO A 336 -19.79 5.97 34.42
C PRO A 336 -18.65 6.79 33.76
N LEU A 337 -17.45 6.79 34.37
CA LEU A 337 -16.34 7.69 33.99
C LEU A 337 -15.71 7.34 32.63
N GLU A 338 -15.77 6.09 32.21
CA GLU A 338 -15.13 5.62 30.97
C GLU A 338 -15.82 6.15 29.71
N GLY A 339 -17.16 6.24 29.71
CA GLY A 339 -17.92 6.78 28.57
C GLY A 339 -17.74 8.29 28.36
N ARG A 340 -17.48 9.05 29.43
CA ARG A 340 -17.22 10.50 29.34
C ARG A 340 -15.83 10.81 28.80
N ALA A 341 -14.81 10.05 29.18
CA ALA A 341 -13.45 10.20 28.66
C ALA A 341 -13.38 9.90 27.16
N LEU A 342 -14.06 8.83 26.70
CA LEU A 342 -14.16 8.51 25.27
C LEU A 342 -14.94 9.57 24.49
N GLY A 343 -16.03 10.10 25.07
CA GLY A 343 -16.78 11.20 24.49
C GLY A 343 -15.94 12.46 24.32
N LEU A 344 -15.18 12.85 25.34
CA LEU A 344 -14.27 14.01 25.30
C LEU A 344 -13.10 13.80 24.34
N LEU A 345 -12.50 12.60 24.30
CA LEU A 345 -11.45 12.29 23.33
C LEU A 345 -11.99 12.34 21.90
N SER A 346 -13.15 11.74 21.64
CA SER A 346 -13.81 11.82 20.33
C SER A 346 -14.13 13.27 19.96
N GLN A 347 -14.58 14.08 20.91
CA GLN A 347 -14.90 15.49 20.69
C GLN A 347 -13.64 16.33 20.44
N LEU A 348 -12.56 16.11 21.20
CA LEU A 348 -11.26 16.76 21.00
C LEU A 348 -10.68 16.41 19.62
N MET A 349 -10.71 15.13 19.25
CA MET A 349 -10.21 14.64 17.96
C MET A 349 -11.04 15.16 16.77
N GLN A 350 -12.36 15.34 16.94
CA GLN A 350 -13.22 15.94 15.91
C GLN A 350 -13.03 17.46 15.82
N SER A 351 -12.74 18.14 16.93
CA SER A 351 -12.56 19.61 16.96
C SER A 351 -11.26 20.11 16.32
N GLY A 352 -10.25 19.24 16.16
CA GLY A 352 -8.94 19.60 15.60
C GLY A 352 -8.85 19.67 14.06
N GLN A 353 -9.91 19.33 13.32
CA GLN A 353 -9.87 19.27 11.84
C GLN A 353 -10.41 20.52 11.12
N SER A 354 -10.67 21.62 11.83
CA SER A 354 -11.08 22.89 11.21
C SER A 354 -9.92 23.90 11.17
N SER A 355 -8.93 23.69 10.30
CA SER A 355 -7.99 24.74 9.91
C SER A 355 -8.37 25.27 8.52
N ALA A 356 -9.29 26.23 8.51
CA ALA A 356 -9.54 27.06 7.34
C ALA A 356 -8.32 27.97 7.08
N LEU A 357 -7.80 27.93 5.85
CA LEU A 357 -6.79 28.87 5.34
C LEU A 357 -7.34 30.32 5.37
N PRO A 358 -6.48 31.33 5.59
CA PRO A 358 -6.91 32.73 5.60
C PRO A 358 -7.16 33.25 4.17
N ASN A 359 -8.35 33.83 3.94
CA ASN A 359 -8.67 34.55 2.71
C ASN A 359 -7.87 35.85 2.60
N PRO A 360 -7.34 36.22 1.41
CA PRO A 360 -6.75 37.53 1.19
C PRO A 360 -7.80 38.60 0.86
N VAL A 361 -7.54 39.76 1.45
CA VAL A 361 -7.97 41.14 1.18
C VAL A 361 -8.84 41.42 -0.06
N ALA A 362 -9.93 42.14 0.20
CA ALA A 362 -10.93 42.63 -0.74
C ALA A 362 -10.41 43.66 -1.76
N SER A 363 -10.98 43.60 -2.97
CA SER A 363 -11.08 44.73 -3.92
C SER A 363 -12.44 44.68 -4.60
N ALA A 364 -13.00 45.87 -4.81
CA ALA A 364 -14.43 46.16 -4.95
C ALA A 364 -15.06 45.89 -6.35
N VAL A 365 -16.40 46.07 -6.40
CA VAL A 365 -17.31 46.39 -7.54
C VAL A 365 -18.08 45.17 -8.14
N PRO A 366 -19.36 45.28 -8.60
CA PRO A 366 -20.60 45.73 -7.94
C PRO A 366 -21.78 44.69 -8.05
N ASN A 367 -22.91 45.03 -7.42
CA ASN A 367 -24.18 44.27 -7.28
C ASN A 367 -24.81 43.68 -8.57
N LEU A 368 -25.39 42.47 -8.43
CA LEU A 368 -26.50 41.89 -9.20
C LEU A 368 -27.36 40.94 -8.30
N PRO A 369 -28.63 40.63 -8.64
CA PRO A 369 -29.76 40.46 -7.71
C PRO A 369 -29.94 39.04 -7.11
N PRO A 370 -30.82 38.87 -6.09
CA PRO A 370 -30.85 37.65 -5.29
C PRO A 370 -31.64 36.53 -5.98
N ILE A 371 -31.02 35.34 -6.04
CA ILE A 371 -31.69 34.09 -6.41
C ILE A 371 -31.92 33.26 -5.14
N ARG A 372 -33.13 32.68 -5.10
CA ARG A 372 -33.84 32.09 -3.97
C ARG A 372 -33.13 30.90 -3.32
N HIS A 373 -33.32 30.80 -2.00
CA HIS A 373 -33.10 29.60 -1.19
C HIS A 373 -33.89 28.39 -1.73
N ASN A 374 -33.23 27.25 -1.83
CA ASN A 374 -33.84 25.95 -1.62
C ASN A 374 -32.85 25.06 -0.84
N SER A 375 -33.34 24.56 0.29
CA SER A 375 -32.74 23.55 1.16
C SER A 375 -32.79 22.18 0.52
N PHE A 376 -31.67 21.44 0.51
CA PHE A 376 -31.66 19.99 0.32
C PHE A 376 -30.52 19.34 1.12
N THR A 377 -30.91 18.35 1.92
CA THR A 377 -30.08 17.43 2.70
C THR A 377 -29.70 16.22 1.85
N GLY A 378 -28.46 15.73 1.98
CA GLY A 378 -28.00 14.45 1.44
C GLY A 378 -26.61 14.56 0.79
N ILE A 379 -25.58 14.06 1.46
CA ILE A 379 -24.21 13.99 0.93
C ILE A 379 -24.02 12.58 0.35
N ASP A 380 -24.04 12.48 -0.99
CA ASP A 380 -23.63 11.29 -1.74
C ASP A 380 -22.23 11.51 -2.34
N ASN A 381 -21.35 10.51 -2.20
CA ASN A 381 -19.97 10.49 -2.69
C ASN A 381 -19.84 10.19 -4.21
N SER A 382 -20.85 10.49 -5.02
CA SER A 382 -20.85 10.21 -6.47
C SER A 382 -20.19 11.30 -7.34
N ASN A 383 -19.90 12.48 -6.79
CA ASN A 383 -19.48 13.65 -7.60
C ASN A 383 -18.02 13.62 -8.09
N ALA A 384 -17.13 12.84 -7.48
CA ALA A 384 -15.72 12.79 -7.91
C ALA A 384 -15.53 12.04 -9.24
N ASN A 385 -16.33 10.99 -9.49
CA ASN A 385 -16.27 10.23 -10.74
C ASN A 385 -16.97 10.95 -11.91
N GLN A 386 -17.96 11.80 -11.61
CA GLN A 386 -18.69 12.57 -12.63
C GLN A 386 -17.81 13.70 -13.21
N LEU A 387 -17.09 14.44 -12.35
CA LEU A 387 -16.15 15.50 -12.75
C LEU A 387 -14.99 14.98 -13.62
N PHE A 388 -14.56 13.73 -13.40
CA PHE A 388 -13.52 13.10 -14.21
C PHE A 388 -14.05 12.64 -15.58
N LEU A 389 -15.27 12.10 -15.66
CA LEU A 389 -15.89 11.73 -16.92
C LEU A 389 -16.18 12.95 -17.82
N ASP A 390 -16.60 14.08 -17.24
CA ASP A 390 -16.82 15.33 -17.98
C ASP A 390 -15.53 15.91 -18.56
N LEU A 391 -14.39 15.74 -17.89
CA LEU A 391 -13.08 16.18 -18.38
C LEU A 391 -12.54 15.31 -19.53
N VAL A 392 -12.93 14.03 -19.58
CA VAL A 392 -12.54 13.08 -20.63
C VAL A 392 -13.37 13.28 -21.91
N HIS A 393 -14.58 13.83 -21.82
CA HIS A 393 -15.46 14.05 -22.97
C HIS A 393 -15.33 15.44 -23.62
N SER A 394 -14.61 16.40 -23.01
CA SER A 394 -14.52 17.78 -23.52
C SER A 394 -13.35 18.09 -24.46
N SER A 395 -12.54 17.10 -24.87
CA SER A 395 -11.36 17.34 -25.70
C SER A 395 -11.60 17.00 -27.18
N ASN A 396 -11.97 18.02 -27.96
CA ASN A 396 -12.09 17.97 -29.42
C ASN A 396 -10.98 18.87 -30.02
N PRO A 397 -9.98 18.37 -30.78
CA PRO A 397 -8.94 19.22 -31.33
C PRO A 397 -9.35 19.71 -32.72
N GLY A 398 -9.88 20.93 -32.78
CA GLY A 398 -10.23 21.60 -34.03
C GLY A 398 -9.73 23.04 -34.05
N GLN A 399 -8.80 23.30 -34.98
CA GLN A 399 -8.45 24.60 -35.56
C GLN A 399 -7.87 25.69 -34.66
N LEU A 400 -6.59 26.02 -34.89
CA LEU A 400 -6.16 27.42 -34.95
C LEU A 400 -5.15 27.63 -36.09
N SER A 401 -5.32 28.79 -36.71
CA SER A 401 -4.81 29.29 -37.97
C SER A 401 -3.53 30.13 -37.86
N ASN A 402 -2.75 30.08 -38.93
CA ASN A 402 -1.88 31.10 -39.57
C ASN A 402 -1.57 32.44 -38.88
N ASN A 403 -0.27 32.76 -38.86
CA ASN A 403 0.44 33.96 -39.40
C ASN A 403 1.84 34.02 -38.75
N SER A 404 2.96 34.50 -39.31
CA SER A 404 3.41 35.00 -40.61
C SER A 404 4.87 35.48 -40.41
N ALA A 405 5.79 35.27 -41.37
CA ALA A 405 7.01 36.09 -41.70
C ALA A 405 8.03 35.17 -42.41
N LEU A 406 8.12 35.17 -43.76
CA LEU A 406 8.77 36.14 -44.66
C LEU A 406 10.31 36.24 -44.47
N GLY A 407 11.04 35.64 -45.42
CA GLY A 407 12.49 35.73 -45.58
C GLY A 407 12.94 35.08 -46.88
N SER A 408 13.08 35.90 -47.92
CA SER A 408 13.43 35.60 -49.31
C SER A 408 14.92 35.26 -49.50
N ALA A 409 15.26 34.32 -50.39
CA ALA A 409 16.15 34.54 -51.56
C ALA A 409 16.54 33.24 -52.31
N THR A 410 15.98 33.10 -53.52
CA THR A 410 16.60 32.71 -54.82
C THR A 410 17.70 31.62 -54.89
N THR A 411 17.51 30.57 -55.69
CA THR A 411 17.90 30.44 -57.13
C THR A 411 17.66 29.00 -57.67
N SER A 412 17.20 28.92 -58.93
CA SER A 412 17.42 27.92 -60.03
C SER A 412 17.76 26.45 -59.70
N ASP A 413 17.38 25.40 -60.43
CA ASP A 413 16.75 25.22 -61.74
C ASP A 413 16.43 23.71 -61.89
N ALA A 414 15.48 23.42 -62.78
CA ALA A 414 15.36 22.23 -63.64
C ALA A 414 15.45 20.77 -63.06
N ASP A 415 14.34 20.04 -63.24
CA ASP A 415 14.18 18.92 -64.20
C ASP A 415 13.56 17.62 -63.63
N LYS A 416 12.61 17.09 -64.42
CA LYS A 416 12.11 15.71 -64.55
C LYS A 416 11.22 15.02 -63.48
N ARG A 417 9.98 14.83 -63.94
CA ARG A 417 9.12 13.62 -63.88
C ARG A 417 9.80 12.33 -63.40
N ASP A 418 9.12 11.59 -62.51
CA ASP A 418 8.50 10.31 -62.90
C ASP A 418 7.60 9.73 -61.80
N ASP A 419 6.51 9.13 -62.28
CA ASP A 419 5.57 8.26 -61.57
C ASP A 419 6.28 7.11 -60.86
N ASN A 420 5.86 6.78 -59.63
CA ASN A 420 5.97 5.38 -59.21
C ASN A 420 4.92 4.96 -58.17
N THR A 421 4.04 4.09 -58.64
CA THR A 421 2.98 3.38 -57.94
C THR A 421 3.58 2.39 -56.93
N LYS A 422 3.31 2.58 -55.63
CA LYS A 422 3.72 1.64 -54.58
C LYS A 422 2.91 0.34 -54.66
N GLN A 423 3.53 -0.71 -55.18
CA GLN A 423 3.12 -2.10 -55.00
C GLN A 423 3.23 -2.52 -53.53
N SER A 424 2.22 -3.24 -53.07
CA SER A 424 2.11 -3.85 -51.75
C SER A 424 3.03 -5.07 -51.64
N ALA A 425 4.01 -4.99 -50.74
CA ALA A 425 4.92 -6.09 -50.46
C ALA A 425 4.21 -7.22 -49.70
N ALA A 426 4.43 -8.44 -50.19
CA ALA A 426 3.84 -9.69 -49.74
C ALA A 426 4.18 -10.02 -48.28
N LYS A 427 3.20 -10.64 -47.60
CA LYS A 427 3.33 -11.25 -46.27
C LYS A 427 4.43 -12.32 -46.28
N GLY A 428 5.50 -12.07 -45.52
CA GLY A 428 6.54 -13.06 -45.25
C GLY A 428 6.03 -14.29 -44.48
N PRO A 429 6.78 -15.41 -44.51
CA PRO A 429 6.35 -16.69 -43.98
C PRO A 429 6.18 -16.64 -42.46
N LYS A 430 5.02 -17.13 -41.99
CA LYS A 430 4.69 -17.27 -40.56
C LYS A 430 5.80 -18.06 -39.87
N SER A 431 6.41 -17.46 -38.86
CA SER A 431 7.37 -18.13 -37.99
C SER A 431 6.71 -19.33 -37.34
N ILE A 432 7.35 -20.49 -37.49
CA ILE A 432 6.94 -21.75 -36.87
C ILE A 432 7.07 -21.55 -35.35
N ILE A 433 5.94 -21.34 -34.69
CA ILE A 433 5.80 -21.32 -33.24
C ILE A 433 6.27 -22.70 -32.76
N LYS A 434 7.45 -22.73 -32.13
CA LYS A 434 7.97 -23.91 -31.48
C LYS A 434 6.92 -24.37 -30.47
N SER A 435 6.32 -25.52 -30.76
CA SER A 435 5.35 -26.21 -29.91
C SER A 435 5.85 -26.19 -28.47
N GLY A 436 5.16 -25.43 -27.60
CA GLY A 436 5.39 -25.48 -26.17
C GLY A 436 5.27 -26.93 -25.67
N ARG A 437 5.83 -27.20 -24.49
CA ARG A 437 5.67 -28.48 -23.80
C ARG A 437 4.18 -28.88 -23.85
N LYS A 438 3.89 -30.09 -24.33
CA LYS A 438 2.52 -30.62 -24.37
C LYS A 438 1.92 -30.48 -22.98
N SER A 439 0.69 -29.98 -22.90
CA SER A 439 -0.04 -29.85 -21.64
C SER A 439 -0.22 -31.23 -20.99
N ASP A 440 -0.13 -31.29 -19.67
CA ASP A 440 -0.47 -32.51 -18.91
C ASP A 440 -1.93 -32.89 -19.20
N PRO A 441 -2.20 -34.06 -19.82
CA PRO A 441 -3.54 -34.45 -20.22
C PRO A 441 -4.48 -34.61 -19.02
N ARG A 442 -3.96 -34.93 -17.83
CA ARG A 442 -4.75 -35.01 -16.60
C ARG A 442 -5.30 -33.64 -16.20
N MET A 443 -4.50 -32.60 -16.38
CA MET A 443 -4.91 -31.23 -16.08
C MET A 443 -5.93 -30.71 -17.10
N ASP A 444 -5.82 -31.10 -18.37
CA ASP A 444 -6.84 -30.75 -19.37
C ASP A 444 -8.18 -31.43 -19.08
N ALA A 445 -8.17 -32.71 -18.70
CA ALA A 445 -9.36 -33.43 -18.25
C ALA A 445 -9.98 -32.82 -16.99
N ALA A 446 -9.17 -32.38 -16.01
CA ALA A 446 -9.66 -31.69 -14.81
C ALA A 446 -10.33 -30.34 -15.14
N VAL A 447 -9.78 -29.59 -16.10
CA VAL A 447 -10.38 -28.33 -16.59
C VAL A 447 -11.73 -28.61 -17.26
N GLU A 448 -11.78 -29.62 -18.12
CA GLU A 448 -13.01 -30.04 -18.81
C GLU A 448 -14.10 -30.47 -17.83
N ALA A 449 -13.76 -31.30 -16.83
CA ALA A 449 -14.66 -31.72 -15.76
C ALA A 449 -15.28 -30.52 -15.03
N LYS A 450 -14.47 -29.54 -14.64
CA LYS A 450 -14.93 -28.35 -13.91
C LYS A 450 -15.73 -27.37 -14.79
N ILE A 451 -15.54 -27.39 -16.11
CA ILE A 451 -16.36 -26.60 -17.05
C ILE A 451 -17.73 -27.26 -17.23
N ASN A 452 -17.76 -28.59 -17.35
CA ASN A 452 -19.00 -29.35 -17.52
C ASN A 452 -19.86 -29.36 -16.25
N ASP A 453 -19.23 -29.37 -15.08
CA ASP A 453 -19.90 -29.28 -13.78
C ASP A 453 -19.28 -28.13 -12.94
N PRO A 454 -19.87 -26.92 -13.02
CA PRO A 454 -19.40 -25.77 -12.25
C PRO A 454 -19.51 -25.94 -10.73
N ASP A 455 -20.34 -26.85 -10.23
CA ASP A 455 -20.53 -27.09 -8.79
C ASP A 455 -19.50 -28.10 -8.22
N LEU A 456 -18.80 -28.83 -9.09
CA LEU A 456 -17.77 -29.80 -8.72
C LEU A 456 -16.62 -29.16 -7.94
N SER A 457 -16.20 -29.72 -6.80
CA SER A 457 -15.07 -29.15 -6.04
C SER A 457 -13.77 -29.16 -6.87
N LEU A 458 -12.82 -28.25 -6.59
CA LEU A 458 -11.52 -28.24 -7.30
C LEU A 458 -10.75 -29.55 -7.11
N VAL A 459 -10.88 -30.18 -5.94
CA VAL A 459 -10.25 -31.47 -5.64
C VAL A 459 -10.89 -32.58 -6.46
N ASP A 460 -12.21 -32.60 -6.56
CA ASP A 460 -12.93 -33.64 -7.30
C ASP A 460 -12.72 -33.47 -8.81
N ALA A 461 -12.63 -32.24 -9.31
CA ALA A 461 -12.20 -31.97 -10.68
C ALA A 461 -10.79 -32.53 -10.96
N LEU A 462 -9.84 -32.33 -10.05
CA LEU A 462 -8.50 -32.92 -10.17
C LEU A 462 -8.55 -34.46 -10.11
N ARG A 463 -9.37 -35.05 -9.22
CA ARG A 463 -9.58 -36.50 -9.14
C ARG A 463 -10.17 -37.05 -10.45
N GLN A 464 -11.17 -36.38 -11.02
CA GLN A 464 -11.73 -36.73 -12.34
C GLN A 464 -10.71 -36.62 -13.47
N GLY A 465 -9.77 -35.66 -13.37
CA GLY A 465 -8.63 -35.57 -14.26
C GLY A 465 -7.58 -36.68 -14.10
N GLY A 466 -7.70 -37.54 -13.08
CA GLY A 466 -6.76 -38.65 -12.82
C GLY A 466 -5.63 -38.30 -11.86
N PHE A 467 -5.72 -37.19 -11.11
CA PHE A 467 -4.80 -36.93 -10.00
C PHE A 467 -5.21 -37.76 -8.78
N VAL A 468 -4.24 -38.44 -8.18
CA VAL A 468 -4.43 -39.26 -6.97
C VAL A 468 -3.74 -38.55 -5.80
N PHE A 469 -4.49 -38.27 -4.74
CA PHE A 469 -4.00 -37.63 -3.52
C PHE A 469 -4.18 -38.60 -2.36
N PRO A 470 -3.14 -39.38 -1.99
CA PRO A 470 -3.20 -40.27 -0.85
C PRO A 470 -3.53 -39.49 0.43
N ASN A 471 -4.33 -40.08 1.33
CA ASN A 471 -4.62 -39.54 2.67
C ASN A 471 -5.42 -38.22 2.67
N ILE A 472 -6.02 -37.82 1.55
CA ILE A 472 -6.85 -36.60 1.51
C ILE A 472 -8.16 -36.76 2.30
N ASP A 473 -8.64 -37.99 2.45
CA ASP A 473 -9.84 -38.31 3.23
C ASP A 473 -9.51 -38.57 4.71
N ASP A 474 -8.22 -38.59 5.09
CA ASP A 474 -7.81 -38.66 6.49
C ASP A 474 -8.04 -37.30 7.15
N THR A 475 -9.11 -37.21 7.94
CA THR A 475 -9.59 -35.97 8.59
C THR A 475 -8.56 -35.25 9.47
N ASN A 476 -7.43 -35.88 9.79
CA ASN A 476 -6.41 -35.34 10.68
C ASN A 476 -5.21 -34.72 9.94
N ALA A 477 -5.04 -34.97 8.64
CA ALA A 477 -3.93 -34.40 7.89
C ALA A 477 -4.32 -33.02 7.33
N PRO A 478 -3.58 -31.94 7.65
CA PRO A 478 -3.86 -30.65 7.05
C PRO A 478 -3.68 -30.72 5.52
N GLN A 479 -4.70 -30.25 4.78
CA GLN A 479 -4.79 -30.41 3.33
C GLN A 479 -3.57 -29.87 2.56
N TYR A 480 -2.83 -28.90 3.12
CA TYR A 480 -1.63 -28.33 2.50
C TYR A 480 -0.42 -29.28 2.46
N THR A 481 -0.42 -30.35 3.24
CA THR A 481 0.66 -31.36 3.26
C THR A 481 0.47 -32.49 2.24
N VAL A 482 -0.73 -32.59 1.65
CA VAL A 482 -1.08 -33.67 0.72
C VAL A 482 -0.42 -33.43 -0.64
N VAL A 483 0.30 -34.44 -1.12
CA VAL A 483 0.96 -34.45 -2.44
C VAL A 483 0.35 -35.52 -3.34
N ASP A 484 0.44 -35.33 -4.66
CA ASP A 484 -0.01 -36.33 -5.64
C ASP A 484 1.05 -37.43 -5.90
N SER A 485 0.75 -38.34 -6.84
CA SER A 485 1.67 -39.38 -7.29
C SER A 485 2.99 -38.88 -7.85
N ASP A 486 3.05 -37.61 -8.26
CA ASP A 486 4.23 -36.96 -8.83
C ASP A 486 4.97 -36.12 -7.77
N ASN A 487 4.58 -36.25 -6.50
CA ASN A 487 5.08 -35.46 -5.37
C ASN A 487 4.81 -33.95 -5.51
N VAL A 488 3.73 -33.57 -6.18
CA VAL A 488 3.29 -32.18 -6.32
C VAL A 488 2.19 -31.89 -5.31
N LYS A 489 2.32 -30.79 -4.55
CA LYS A 489 1.32 -30.41 -3.54
C LYS A 489 -0.05 -30.18 -4.18
N ILE A 490 -1.12 -30.59 -3.48
CA ILE A 490 -2.50 -30.38 -3.94
C ILE A 490 -2.83 -28.90 -4.16
N THR A 491 -2.28 -28.00 -3.34
CA THR A 491 -2.44 -26.55 -3.49
C THR A 491 -1.91 -26.06 -4.84
N GLN A 492 -0.74 -26.53 -5.25
CA GLN A 492 -0.14 -26.21 -6.54
C GLN A 492 -1.00 -26.72 -7.70
N ARG A 493 -1.56 -27.93 -7.61
CA ARG A 493 -2.48 -28.46 -8.63
C ARG A 493 -3.78 -27.67 -8.72
N LYS A 494 -4.38 -27.27 -7.58
CA LYS A 494 -5.56 -26.39 -7.53
C LYS A 494 -5.28 -25.05 -8.20
N ASN A 495 -4.13 -24.44 -7.91
CA ASN A 495 -3.72 -23.17 -8.51
C ASN A 495 -3.51 -23.28 -10.03
N GLN A 496 -2.90 -24.38 -10.49
CA GLN A 496 -2.77 -24.65 -11.93
C GLN A 496 -4.13 -24.78 -12.61
N LEU A 497 -5.07 -25.51 -12.00
CA LEU A 497 -6.43 -25.67 -12.50
C LEU A 497 -7.16 -24.31 -12.59
N LEU A 498 -7.09 -23.49 -11.54
CA LEU A 498 -7.69 -22.14 -11.52
C LEU A 498 -7.10 -21.22 -12.60
N ARG A 499 -5.77 -21.23 -12.78
CA ARG A 499 -5.09 -20.45 -13.84
C ARG A 499 -5.62 -20.87 -15.22
N ARG A 500 -5.82 -22.16 -15.48
CA ARG A 500 -6.37 -22.65 -16.76
C ARG A 500 -7.84 -22.30 -16.96
N LEU A 501 -8.67 -22.42 -15.92
CA LEU A 501 -10.09 -22.03 -15.98
C LEU A 501 -10.24 -20.54 -16.30
N ARG A 502 -9.44 -19.67 -15.67
CA ARG A 502 -9.40 -18.23 -16.01
C ARG A 502 -9.00 -17.99 -17.47
N SER A 503 -8.07 -18.77 -17.99
CA SER A 503 -7.61 -18.65 -19.39
C SER A 503 -8.69 -19.09 -20.39
N MET A 504 -9.48 -20.11 -20.05
CA MET A 504 -10.63 -20.57 -20.86
C MET A 504 -11.76 -19.55 -20.86
N LYS A 505 -12.08 -18.96 -19.70
CA LYS A 505 -13.11 -17.91 -19.57
C LYS A 505 -12.78 -16.62 -20.35
N LYS A 506 -11.51 -16.35 -20.63
CA LYS A 506 -11.10 -15.22 -21.50
C LYS A 506 -11.25 -15.53 -23.00
N LYS A 507 -11.41 -16.80 -23.39
CA LYS A 507 -11.46 -17.24 -24.81
C LYS A 507 -12.88 -17.48 -25.33
N GLY A 508 -13.83 -17.80 -24.44
CA GLY A 508 -15.26 -17.84 -24.74
C GLY A 508 -15.88 -16.48 -24.47
#